data_AF-A0A535G8J6-F1
#
_entry.id   AF-A0A535G8J6-F1
#
_cell.length_a   1.000
_cell.length_b   1.000
_cell.length_c   1.000
_cell.angle_alpha   90.00
_cell.angle_beta   90.00
_cell.angle_gamma   90.00
#
_symmetry.space_group_name_H-M   'P 1'
#
loop_
_entity.id
_entity.type
_entity.pdbx_description
1 polymer ?
#
loop_
_entity_poly.entity_id
_entity_poly.type
_entity_poly.pdbx_seq_one_letter_code
_entity_poly.pdbx_strand_id
1 'polypeptide(L)' 'MLAQERVPGGLRLIVGAGAGEELNALIDAERICCSWITFAVDGESVTMTAPGDGEEVLVHMFSVDALSR' A
#
# COMPACT_ATOMS: atom_id res chain seq x y z
N MET A 1 3.20 -12.25 -7.51
CA MET A 1 3.96 -11.12 -8.06
C MET A 1 3.47 -9.87 -7.37
N LEU A 2 4.38 -9.00 -6.90
CA LEU A 2 4.04 -7.71 -6.34
C LEU A 2 4.52 -6.63 -7.32
N ALA A 3 3.63 -5.74 -7.73
CA ALA A 3 3.98 -4.56 -8.52
C ALA A 3 3.64 -3.29 -7.73
N GLN A 4 4.39 -2.23 -8.01
CA GLN A 4 4.26 -0.93 -7.36
C GLN A 4 4.19 0.17 -8.42
N GLU A 5 3.27 1.11 -8.22
CA GLU A 5 3.09 2.28 -9.07
C GLU A 5 3.10 3.55 -8.20
N ARG A 6 3.85 4.57 -8.61
CA ARG A 6 3.77 5.90 -8.00
C ARG A 6 2.45 6.56 -8.38
N VAL A 7 1.77 7.15 -7.41
CA VAL A 7 0.56 7.97 -7.63
C VAL A 7 0.71 9.29 -6.87
N PRO A 8 -0.02 10.35 -7.24
CA PRO A 8 -0.04 11.58 -6.46
C PRO A 8 -0.40 11.30 -4.99
N GLY A 9 0.45 11.70 -4.05
CA GLY A 9 0.21 11.52 -2.62
C GLY A 9 0.62 10.15 -2.05
N GLY A 10 1.24 9.26 -2.84
CA GLY A 10 1.71 7.98 -2.32
C GLY A 10 2.03 6.92 -3.38
N LEU A 11 1.49 5.71 -3.18
CA LEU A 11 1.71 4.57 -4.08
C LEU A 11 0.50 3.66 -4.20
N ARG A 12 0.46 2.90 -5.30
CA ARG A 12 -0.43 1.77 -5.49
C ARG A 12 0.38 0.48 -5.47
N LEU A 13 -0.04 -0.48 -4.65
CA LEU A 13 0.47 -1.86 -4.66
C LEU A 13 -0.53 -2.74 -5.39
N ILE A 14 -0.02 -3.64 -6.22
CA ILE A 14 -0.79 -4.62 -6.98
C ILE A 14 -0.25 -6.00 -6.62
N VAL A 15 -1.09 -6.85 -6.04
CA VAL A 15 -0.74 -8.22 -5.66
C VAL A 15 -1.09 -9.20 -6.76
N GLY A 16 -0.67 -10.46 -6.60
CA GLY A 16 -0.99 -11.51 -7.55
C GLY A 16 -2.49 -11.82 -7.57
N ALA A 17 -2.97 -12.30 -8.73
CA ALA A 17 -4.35 -12.73 -8.89
C ALA A 17 -4.77 -13.72 -7.79
N GLY A 18 -5.97 -13.53 -7.25
CA GLY A 18 -6.51 -14.38 -6.19
C GLY A 18 -6.07 -14.02 -4.76
N ALA A 19 -5.20 -13.02 -4.57
CA ALA A 19 -4.77 -12.56 -3.23
C ALA A 19 -5.58 -11.36 -2.70
N GLY A 20 -6.73 -11.06 -3.31
CA GLY A 20 -7.54 -9.89 -2.97
C GLY A 20 -8.21 -9.98 -1.58
N GLU A 21 -8.59 -11.18 -1.15
CA GLU A 21 -9.19 -11.38 0.18
C GLU A 21 -8.14 -11.18 1.28
N GLU A 22 -6.95 -11.76 1.12
CA GLU A 22 -5.83 -11.58 2.03
C GLU A 22 -5.35 -10.13 2.07
N LEU A 23 -5.33 -9.46 0.91
CA LEU A 23 -5.03 -8.03 0.84
C LEU A 23 -6.04 -7.21 1.64
N ASN A 24 -7.34 -7.45 1.46
CA ASN A 24 -8.38 -6.76 2.24
C ASN A 24 -8.22 -6.98 3.74
N ALA A 25 -8.02 -8.22 4.17
CA ALA A 25 -7.84 -8.55 5.58
C ALA A 25 -6.60 -7.86 6.18
N LEU A 26 -5.50 -7.79 5.43
CA LEU A 26 -4.31 -7.04 5.84
C LEU A 26 -4.62 -5.54 5.97
N ILE A 27 -5.25 -4.94 4.97
CA ILE A 27 -5.59 -3.51 5.02
C ILE A 27 -6.53 -3.17 6.17
N ASP A 28 -7.50 -4.04 6.49
CA ASP A 28 -8.39 -3.83 7.63
C ASP A 28 -7.63 -3.80 8.96
N ALA A 29 -6.61 -4.63 9.12
CA ALA A 29 -5.71 -4.57 10.28
C ALA A 29 -4.87 -3.29 10.27
N GLU A 30 -4.28 -2.94 9.12
CA GLU A 30 -3.41 -1.76 9.00
C GLU A 30 -4.16 -0.44 9.20
N ARG A 31 -5.46 -0.37 8.87
CA ARG A 31 -6.30 0.81 9.16
C ARG A 31 -6.35 1.15 10.65
N ILE A 32 -6.15 0.18 11.53
CA ILE A 32 -6.18 0.38 12.99
C ILE A 32 -4.88 1.01 13.48
N CYS A 33 -3.72 0.57 12.99
CA CYS A 33 -2.41 1.06 13.43
C CYS A 33 -1.88 2.23 12.60
N CYS A 34 -2.29 2.36 11.34
CA CYS A 34 -1.82 3.36 10.39
C CYS A 34 -2.90 4.40 10.06
N SER A 35 -3.41 5.08 11.08
CA SER A 35 -4.45 6.12 10.93
C SER A 35 -4.05 7.33 10.07
N TRP A 36 -2.75 7.49 9.80
CA TRP A 36 -2.19 8.54 8.96
C TRP A 36 -2.21 8.19 7.46
N ILE A 37 -2.53 6.94 7.09
CA ILE A 37 -2.62 6.47 5.71
C ILE A 37 -4.10 6.35 5.30
N THR A 38 -4.43 6.91 4.14
CA THR A 38 -5.69 6.63 3.46
C THR A 38 -5.51 5.45 2.52
N PHE A 39 -6.23 4.36 2.80
CA PHE A 39 -6.25 3.16 1.97
C PHE A 39 -7.51 3.11 1.11
N ALA A 40 -7.34 2.83 -0.19
CA ALA A 40 -8.42 2.54 -1.13
C ALA A 40 -8.12 1.21 -1.83
N VAL A 41 -8.91 0.18 -1.54
CA VAL A 41 -8.75 -1.17 -2.12
C VAL A 41 -9.65 -1.33 -3.34
N ASP A 42 -9.11 -1.94 -4.38
CA ASP A 42 -9.79 -2.27 -5.62
C ASP A 42 -9.26 -3.61 -6.15
N GLY A 43 -10.00 -4.69 -5.87
CA GLY A 43 -9.61 -6.06 -6.21
C GLY A 43 -8.26 -6.45 -5.61
N GLU A 44 -7.33 -6.86 -6.46
CA GLU A 44 -5.94 -7.17 -6.10
C GLU A 44 -5.02 -5.94 -6.01
N SER A 45 -5.56 -4.75 -5.80
CA SER A 45 -4.76 -3.54 -5.63
C SER A 45 -5.19 -2.70 -4.43
N VAL A 46 -4.21 -2.04 -3.81
CA VAL A 46 -4.47 -1.02 -2.79
C VAL A 46 -3.72 0.25 -3.16
N THR A 47 -4.43 1.37 -3.15
CA THR A 47 -3.84 2.70 -3.22
C THR A 47 -3.68 3.24 -1.81
N MET A 48 -2.47 3.62 -1.44
CA MET A 48 -2.11 4.20 -0.16
C MET A 48 -1.64 5.63 -0.37
N THR A 49 -2.28 6.58 0.31
CA THR A 49 -1.91 7.99 0.26
C THR A 49 -1.79 8.56 1.66
N ALA A 50 -0.93 9.55 1.82
CA ALA A 50 -0.75 10.24 3.09
C ALA A 50 -0.42 11.73 2.86
N PRO A 51 -0.84 12.62 3.78
CA PRO A 51 -0.54 14.04 3.67
C PRO A 51 0.91 14.36 4.04
N GLY A 52 1.42 15.48 3.50
CA GLY A 52 2.75 16.01 3.85
C GLY A 52 3.87 14.99 3.59
N ASP A 53 4.77 14.85 4.56
CA ASP A 53 5.92 13.93 4.47
C ASP A 53 5.51 12.44 4.40
N GLY A 54 4.24 12.12 4.67
CA GLY A 54 3.74 10.76 4.63
C GLY A 54 3.86 10.11 3.24
N GLU A 55 3.76 10.88 2.16
CA GLU A 55 3.95 10.37 0.79
C GLU A 55 5.34 9.75 0.60
N GLU A 56 6.38 10.44 1.03
CA GLU A 56 7.76 9.96 0.89
C GLU A 56 8.04 8.78 1.84
N VAL A 57 7.47 8.79 3.05
CA VAL A 57 7.53 7.65 3.97
C VAL A 57 6.90 6.41 3.35
N LEU A 58 5.70 6.53 2.77
CA LEU A 58 5.02 5.43 2.10
C LEU A 58 5.90 4.84 0.98
N VAL A 59 6.49 5.68 0.14
CA VAL A 59 7.32 5.17 -0.96
C VAL A 59 8.62 4.53 -0.49
N HIS A 60 9.25 5.10 0.54
CA HIS A 60 10.43 4.49 1.12
C HIS A 60 10.13 3.14 1.77
N MET A 61 9.03 3.03 2.55
CA MET A 61 8.64 1.80 3.23
C MET A 61 8.38 0.63 2.29
N PHE A 62 7.74 0.90 1.15
CA PHE A 62 7.28 -0.14 0.23
C PHE A 62 8.16 -0.29 -1.02
N SER A 63 9.28 0.42 -1.11
CA SER A 63 10.24 0.24 -2.20
C SER A 63 10.76 -1.20 -2.23
N VAL A 64 10.88 -1.79 -3.42
CA VAL A 64 11.25 -3.21 -3.63
C VAL A 64 12.64 -3.55 -3.03
N ASP A 65 13.52 -2.55 -2.91
CA ASP A 65 14.81 -2.69 -2.22
C ASP A 65 14.68 -2.85 -0.68
N ALA A 66 13.62 -2.30 -0.10
CA ALA A 66 13.33 -2.38 1.34
C ALA A 66 12.62 -3.69 1.73
N LEU A 67 11.86 -4.29 0.82
CA LEU A 67 11.11 -5.55 1.03
C LEU A 67 11.94 -6.82 0.80
N SER A 68 13.19 -6.66 0.35
CA SER A 68 14.15 -7.75 0.10
C SER A 68 15.12 -8.01 1.27
N ARG A 69 14.85 -7.43 2.45
CA ARG A 69 15.65 -7.59 3.68
C ARG A 69 14.89 -8.34 4.77
#